data_AF-A0A944QUT2-F1
#
_entry.id   AF-A0A944QUT2-F1
#
_cell.length_a   1.000
_cell.length_b   1.000
_cell.length_c   1.000
_cell.angle_alpha   90.00
_cell.angle_beta   90.00
_cell.angle_gamma   90.00
#
_symmetry.space_group_name_H-M   'P 1'
#
loop_
_entity.id
_entity.type
_entity.pdbx_description
1 polymer ?
#
loop_
_entity_poly.entity_id
_entity_poly.type
_entity_poly.pdbx_seq_one_letter_code
_entity_poly.pdbx_strand_id
1 'polypeptide(L)' 'MDGVDPYRYLQDLSLRLDSLTDPGEIERALDDVEYLFEVMPPEMQDLAEPIIEILRGKLSDYSR' A
#
# COMPACT_ATOMS: atom_id res chain seq x y z
N MET A 1 -6.87 20.74 -6.63
CA MET A 1 -6.35 19.62 -5.82
C MET A 1 -6.17 18.50 -6.82
N ASP A 2 -4.95 18.30 -7.30
CA ASP A 2 -4.66 17.15 -8.17
C ASP A 2 -4.94 15.90 -7.34
N GLY A 3 -6.10 15.30 -7.56
CA GLY A 3 -6.52 14.08 -6.89
C GLY A 3 -5.48 13.03 -7.21
N VAL A 4 -4.84 12.48 -6.17
CA VAL A 4 -4.00 11.29 -6.33
C VAL A 4 -4.88 10.24 -6.97
N ASP A 5 -4.49 9.80 -8.16
CA ASP A 5 -5.15 8.70 -8.84
C ASP A 5 -4.83 7.42 -8.05
N PRO A 6 -5.81 6.82 -7.34
CA PRO A 6 -5.56 5.65 -6.50
C PRO A 6 -4.99 4.50 -7.32
N TYR A 7 -5.43 4.35 -8.57
CA TYR A 7 -4.94 3.30 -9.46
C TYR A 7 -3.47 3.48 -9.76
N ARG A 8 -3.06 4.71 -10.09
CA ARG A 8 -1.67 5.03 -10.34
C ARG A 8 -0.80 4.80 -9.10
N TYR A 9 -1.27 5.21 -7.93
CA TYR A 9 -0.54 5.01 -6.69
C TYR A 9 -0.31 3.52 -6.41
N LEU A 10 -1.36 2.69 -6.47
CA LEU A 10 -1.27 1.25 -6.23
C LEU A 10 -0.38 0.55 -7.26
N GLN A 11 -0.43 0.97 -8.52
CA GLN A 11 0.44 0.45 -9.58
C GLN A 11 1.91 0.80 -9.31
N ASP A 12 2.21 2.08 -9.05
CA ASP A 12 3.57 2.55 -8.76
C ASP A 12 4.14 1.87 -7.50
N LEU A 13 3.30 1.69 -6.47
CA LEU A 13 3.68 0.99 -5.24
C LEU A 13 3.95 -0.50 -5.49
N SER A 14 3.10 -1.16 -6.28
CA SER A 14 3.28 -2.58 -6.64
C SER A 14 4.62 -2.84 -7.34
N LEU A 15 5.04 -1.92 -8.21
CA LEU A 15 6.31 -2.03 -8.95
C LEU A 15 7.55 -1.93 -8.04
N ARG A 16 7.44 -1.25 -6.90
CA ARG A 16 8.54 -1.05 -5.94
C ARG A 16 8.41 -1.85 -4.65
N LEU A 17 7.34 -2.65 -4.51
CA LEU A 17 6.97 -3.33 -3.26
C LEU A 17 8.11 -4.22 -2.74
N ASP A 18 8.79 -4.93 -3.63
CA ASP A 18 9.92 -5.80 -3.30
C ASP A 18 11.17 -5.02 -2.85
N SER A 19 11.31 -3.78 -3.32
CA SER A 19 12.45 -2.91 -2.98
C SER A 19 12.26 -2.12 -1.68
N LEU A 20 11.06 -2.13 -1.08
CA LEU A 20 10.83 -1.51 0.21
C LEU A 20 11.49 -2.35 1.31
N THR A 21 12.55 -1.78 1.89
CA THR A 21 13.36 -2.39 2.97
C THR A 21 13.52 -1.49 4.19
N ASP A 22 12.97 -0.28 4.17
CA ASP A 22 12.95 0.61 5.33
C ASP A 22 11.60 0.46 6.05
N PRO A 23 11.56 0.10 7.35
CA PRO A 23 10.31 -0.11 8.07
C PRO A 23 9.45 1.16 8.14
N GLY A 24 10.05 2.35 8.21
CA GLY A 24 9.32 3.61 8.22
C GLY A 24 8.72 3.98 6.85
N GLU A 25 9.34 3.55 5.75
CA GLU A 25 8.73 3.64 4.41
C GLU A 25 7.62 2.62 4.20
N ILE A 26 7.77 1.40 4.74
CA ILE A 26 6.75 0.36 4.66
C ILE A 26 5.50 0.76 5.45
N GLU A 27 5.67 1.31 6.66
CA GLU A 27 4.56 1.81 7.49
C GLU A 27 3.81 2.96 6.80
N ARG A 28 4.52 3.95 6.26
CA ARG A 28 3.90 5.03 5.48
C ARG A 28 3.16 4.53 4.25
N ALA A 29 3.73 3.56 3.52
CA ALA A 29 3.06 2.96 2.38
C ALA A 29 1.81 2.18 2.80
N LEU A 30 1.81 1.53 3.96
CA LEU A 30 0.65 0.83 4.49
C LEU A 30 -0.47 1.82 4.83
N ASP A 31 -0.15 2.90 5.57
CA ASP A 31 -1.11 3.95 5.91
C ASP A 31 -1.75 4.58 4.67
N ASP A 32 -0.94 4.87 3.64
CA ASP A 32 -1.43 5.43 2.38
C ASP A 32 -2.41 4.46 1.68
N VAL A 33 -2.07 3.17 1.62
CA VAL A 33 -2.94 2.17 0.97
C VAL A 33 -4.21 1.93 1.77
N GLU A 34 -4.14 1.92 3.10
CA GLU A 34 -5.32 1.81 3.97
C GLU A 34 -6.25 3.02 3.81
N TYR A 35 -5.69 4.24 3.73
CA TYR A 35 -6.46 5.43 3.40
C TYR A 35 -7.13 5.32 2.03
N LEU A 36 -6.39 4.88 1.01
CA LEU A 36 -6.96 4.66 -0.32
C LEU A 36 -8.08 3.61 -0.29
N PHE A 37 -7.90 2.52 0.45
CA PHE A 37 -8.90 1.47 0.59
C PHE A 37 -10.22 2.01 1.16
N GLU A 38 -10.16 2.89 2.17
CA GLU A 38 -11.34 3.51 2.78
C GLU A 38 -12.12 4.43 1.83
N VAL A 39 -11.42 5.11 0.90
CA VAL A 39 -12.03 6.11 0.01
C VAL A 39 -12.31 5.62 -1.41
N MET A 40 -11.73 4.47 -1.81
CA MET A 40 -11.91 3.88 -3.14
C MET A 40 -13.29 3.19 -3.30
N PRO A 41 -13.83 3.14 -4.53
CA PRO A 41 -15.00 2.33 -4.84
C PRO A 41 -14.78 0.84 -4.49
N PRO A 42 -15.81 0.10 -4.03
CA PRO A 42 -15.68 -1.31 -3.65
C PRO A 42 -15.05 -2.19 -4.74
N GLU A 43 -15.39 -1.97 -6.00
CA GLU A 43 -14.81 -2.70 -7.15
C GLU A 43 -13.30 -2.51 -7.34
N MET A 44 -12.69 -1.52 -6.68
CA MET A 44 -11.25 -1.26 -6.71
C MET A 44 -10.52 -1.75 -5.46
N GLN A 45 -11.24 -2.12 -4.40
CA GLN A 45 -10.65 -2.56 -3.13
C GLN A 45 -9.85 -3.86 -3.29
N ASP A 46 -10.30 -4.76 -4.16
CA ASP A 46 -9.59 -6.00 -4.51
C ASP A 46 -8.14 -5.78 -4.99
N LEU A 47 -7.82 -4.58 -5.51
CA LEU A 47 -6.48 -4.23 -5.95
C LEU A 47 -5.55 -3.85 -4.78
N ALA A 48 -6.11 -3.31 -3.69
CA ALA A 48 -5.36 -2.85 -2.53
C ALA A 48 -5.16 -3.95 -1.47
N GLU A 49 -6.12 -4.86 -1.30
CA GLU A 49 -5.99 -5.98 -0.36
C GLU A 49 -4.65 -6.74 -0.42
N PRO A 50 -4.18 -7.23 -1.60
CA PRO A 50 -2.92 -7.97 -1.66
C PRO A 50 -1.72 -7.10 -1.28
N ILE A 51 -1.77 -5.80 -1.55
CA ILE A 51 -0.70 -4.84 -1.23
C ILE A 51 -0.63 -4.66 0.30
N ILE A 52 -1.79 -4.46 0.95
CA ILE A 52 -1.90 -4.33 2.41
C ILE A 52 -1.31 -5.56 3.11
N GLU A 53 -1.67 -6.77 2.67
CA GLU A 53 -1.20 -8.00 3.28
C GLU A 53 0.32 -8.18 3.14
N ILE A 54 0.90 -7.81 1.99
CA ILE A 54 2.35 -7.86 1.80
C ILE A 54 3.06 -6.86 2.72
N LEU A 55 2.56 -5.62 2.83
CA LEU A 55 3.16 -4.58 3.68
C LEU A 55 3.11 -4.98 5.17
N ARG A 56 1.98 -5.52 5.63
CA ARG A 56 1.82 -6.08 7.00
C ARG A 56 2.77 -7.23 7.26
N GLY A 57 2.93 -8.13 6.29
CA GLY A 57 3.89 -9.24 6.35
C GLY A 57 5.32 -8.72 6.52
N LYS A 58 5.73 -7.76 5.68
CA LYS A 58 7.04 -7.12 5.78
C LYS A 58 7.26 -6.48 7.16
N LEU A 59 6.33 -5.68 7.68
CA LEU A 59 6.46 -5.05 9.01
C LEU A 59 6.58 -6.08 10.14
N SER A 60 5.84 -7.19 10.03
CA SER A 60 5.90 -8.28 11.00
C SER A 60 7.29 -8.92 11.05
N ASP A 61 8.00 -9.00 9.91
CA ASP A 61 9.38 -9.50 9.86
C ASP A 61 10.38 -8.56 10.55
N TYR A 62 10.14 -7.24 10.58
CA TYR A 62 10.98 -6.27 11.31
C TYR A 62 10.75 -6.28 12.83
N SER A 63 9.56 -6.68 13.28
CA SER A 63 9.22 -6.73 14.70
C SER A 63 9.69 -8.03 15.40
N ARG A 64 10.36 -8.93 14.69
CA ARG A 64 10.82 -10.24 15.18
C ARG A 64 12.27 -10.23 15.63
#